data_AF-A0A7Z1AHD9-F1
#
_entry.id   AF-A0A7Z1AHD9-F1
#
_cell.length_a   1.000
_cell.length_b   1.000
_cell.length_c   1.000
_cell.angle_alpha   90.00
_cell.angle_beta   90.00
_cell.angle_gamma   90.00
#
_symmetry.space_group_name_H-M   'P 1'
#
loop_
_entity.id
_entity.type
_entity.pdbx_description
1 polymer ?
#
loop_
_entity_poly.entity_id
_entity_poly.type
_entity_poly.pdbx_seq_one_letter_code
_entity_poly.pdbx_strand_id
1 'polypeptide(L)'
;MTVHTIVSEEGPFYGDGVTTTFPFSIALFNSGQLRVTKITRVGNEEVLTEGVDYTVNLNANQQHNPGGEIGYTGINGPLLSDEALHIKRVVDLLQLTDLQSLGSYAPEEIEHSLDKLTMIAQQLSDDVATIKNSLALTETVKFAVLGASETVFPWRQTWVDLIDDAFKSEGLKVNVFHSGTGALTHHLAMTQPDALTGETRAELTSESDPDVIILELGINDAILSFGNRSQTEMIADARALYGFFRDNNPRALILYSRLVPYDEEKHRQVAVENIKKKYCVPFLHQTSGMPGEENLYTSERAEVEKIISPEMQGRLNNWRALDAECQALADVSIDTSYFQVARLGLLSHDRFHPTSLGHYFIMSRVWNAFQRDATIRAAVPELGRIRVLGDFTNFELLWRSVLKVDSEGDGYVVDPAFLSGFEYPMWMNIYGDTNLIYFIEYWANQQRLQSM
;
A
#
# COMPACT_ATOMS: atom_id res chain seq x y z
N MET A 1 11.23 -27.76 -40.48
CA MET A 1 10.42 -26.80 -39.71
C MET A 1 10.85 -25.42 -40.18
N THR A 2 10.08 -24.37 -39.88
CA THR A 2 10.55 -22.98 -39.99
C THR A 2 10.01 -22.22 -38.79
N VAL A 3 10.87 -21.65 -37.97
CA VAL A 3 10.48 -20.85 -36.81
C VAL A 3 10.07 -19.46 -37.26
N HIS A 4 8.76 -19.23 -37.35
CA HIS A 4 8.15 -18.00 -37.86
C HIS A 4 7.37 -17.22 -36.79
N THR A 5 7.37 -17.70 -35.56
CA THR A 5 6.72 -17.05 -34.41
C THR A 5 7.79 -16.51 -33.46
N ILE A 6 7.45 -15.50 -32.66
CA ILE A 6 8.30 -14.99 -31.57
C ILE A 6 8.03 -15.68 -30.22
N VAL A 7 6.99 -16.51 -30.16
CA VAL A 7 6.51 -17.15 -28.93
C VAL A 7 7.43 -18.32 -28.58
N SER A 8 8.18 -18.19 -27.49
CA SER A 8 9.08 -19.20 -26.92
C SER A 8 8.66 -19.68 -25.53
N GLU A 9 7.66 -19.02 -24.93
CA GLU A 9 7.07 -19.35 -23.64
C GLU A 9 5.56 -19.03 -23.63
N GLU A 10 4.80 -19.75 -22.81
CA GLU A 10 3.35 -19.59 -22.65
C GLU A 10 2.92 -19.84 -21.20
N GLY A 11 1.73 -19.34 -20.85
CA GLY A 11 1.19 -19.36 -19.49
C GLY A 11 1.21 -17.97 -18.83
N PRO A 12 1.00 -17.89 -17.50
CA PRO A 12 0.66 -18.99 -16.61
C PRO A 12 -0.71 -19.61 -16.94
N PHE A 13 -0.76 -20.94 -17.06
CA PHE A 13 -2.00 -21.70 -17.13
C PHE A 13 -2.48 -22.00 -15.72
N TYR A 14 -3.50 -21.30 -15.26
CA TYR A 14 -4.06 -21.49 -13.93
C TYR A 14 -4.85 -22.79 -13.83
N GLY A 15 -4.70 -23.48 -12.71
CA GLY A 15 -5.51 -24.65 -12.40
C GLY A 15 -6.94 -24.27 -12.01
N ASP A 16 -7.82 -25.26 -12.01
CA ASP A 16 -9.21 -25.17 -11.54
C ASP A 16 -9.56 -26.37 -10.63
N GLY A 17 -8.57 -27.21 -10.30
CA GLY A 17 -8.76 -28.45 -9.55
C GLY A 17 -9.42 -29.58 -10.35
N VAL A 18 -9.58 -29.46 -11.66
CA VAL A 18 -10.25 -30.45 -12.53
C VAL A 18 -9.48 -30.70 -13.84
N THR A 19 -8.98 -29.66 -14.48
CA THR A 19 -8.28 -29.68 -15.76
C THR A 19 -6.93 -30.37 -15.63
N THR A 20 -6.68 -31.35 -16.50
CA THR A 20 -5.44 -32.15 -16.57
C THR A 20 -4.72 -32.02 -17.90
N THR A 21 -5.24 -31.23 -18.84
CA THR A 21 -4.64 -31.05 -20.16
C THR A 21 -4.49 -29.57 -20.48
N PHE A 22 -3.29 -29.20 -20.96
CA PHE A 22 -2.94 -27.81 -21.25
C PHE A 22 -2.36 -27.73 -22.67
N PRO A 23 -3.10 -27.15 -23.63
CA PRO A 23 -2.60 -26.98 -24.99
C PRO A 23 -1.56 -25.86 -25.04
N PHE A 24 -0.61 -26.00 -25.95
CA PHE A 24 0.40 -24.98 -26.24
C PHE A 24 0.70 -24.89 -27.74
N SER A 25 1.24 -23.76 -28.18
CA SER A 25 1.49 -23.46 -29.60
C SER A 25 2.98 -23.30 -29.98
N ILE A 26 3.89 -23.48 -29.02
CA ILE A 26 5.34 -23.33 -29.19
C ILE A 26 5.91 -24.42 -30.12
N ALA A 27 6.67 -24.00 -31.14
CA ALA A 27 7.35 -24.92 -32.05
C ALA A 27 8.57 -25.59 -31.41
N LEU A 28 8.62 -26.93 -31.46
CA LEU A 28 9.68 -27.77 -30.86
C LEU A 28 10.24 -28.77 -31.87
N PHE A 29 11.53 -29.12 -31.76
CA PHE A 29 12.09 -30.25 -32.51
C PHE A 29 11.74 -31.60 -31.86
N ASN A 30 11.62 -31.63 -30.54
CA ASN A 30 11.19 -32.79 -29.74
C ASN A 30 10.69 -32.32 -28.37
N SER A 31 10.02 -33.21 -27.62
CA SER A 31 9.41 -32.84 -26.33
C SER A 31 10.43 -32.49 -25.24
N GLY A 32 11.64 -33.05 -25.30
CA GLY A 32 12.72 -32.75 -24.34
C GLY A 32 13.20 -31.30 -24.35
N GLN A 33 12.77 -30.50 -25.34
CA GLN A 33 13.01 -29.05 -25.39
C GLN A 33 11.94 -28.26 -24.64
N LEU A 34 10.91 -28.88 -24.08
CA LEU A 34 9.87 -28.22 -23.32
C LEU A 34 10.20 -28.28 -21.82
N ARG A 35 10.48 -27.13 -21.22
CA ARG A 35 10.56 -26.98 -19.78
C ARG A 35 9.20 -26.57 -19.25
N VAL A 36 8.65 -27.36 -18.33
CA VAL A 36 7.41 -27.04 -17.61
C VAL A 36 7.77 -26.71 -16.17
N THR A 37 7.31 -25.56 -15.69
CA THR A 37 7.50 -25.07 -14.33
C THR A 37 6.14 -24.91 -13.68
N LYS A 38 5.96 -25.47 -12.48
CA LYS A 38 4.79 -25.20 -11.65
C LYS A 38 5.07 -24.01 -10.74
N ILE A 39 4.13 -23.07 -10.72
CA ILE A 39 4.10 -21.95 -9.78
C ILE A 39 3.16 -22.38 -8.64
N THR A 40 3.72 -22.55 -7.44
CA THR A 40 2.97 -22.94 -6.24
C THR A 40 2.13 -21.78 -5.70
N ARG A 41 1.19 -22.06 -4.80
CA ARG A 41 0.35 -21.04 -4.12
C ARG A 41 1.11 -19.92 -3.41
N VAL A 42 2.37 -20.17 -3.02
CA VAL A 42 3.23 -19.19 -2.34
C VAL A 42 4.19 -18.49 -3.32
N GLY A 43 4.05 -18.73 -4.63
CA GLY A 43 4.85 -18.11 -5.69
C GLY A 43 6.19 -18.78 -5.97
N ASN A 44 6.50 -19.94 -5.36
CA ASN A 44 7.72 -20.67 -5.69
C ASN A 44 7.59 -21.37 -7.05
N GLU A 45 8.67 -21.33 -7.83
CA GLU A 45 8.81 -22.06 -9.09
C GLU A 45 9.44 -23.45 -8.87
N GLU A 46 8.73 -24.50 -9.29
CA GLU A 46 9.16 -25.89 -9.25
C GLU A 46 9.28 -26.44 -10.67
N VAL A 47 10.49 -26.79 -11.12
CA VAL A 47 10.70 -27.42 -12.44
C VAL A 47 10.20 -28.86 -12.40
N LEU A 48 9.32 -29.20 -13.34
CA LEU A 48 8.72 -30.53 -13.44
C LEU A 48 9.51 -31.45 -14.37
N THR A 49 9.33 -32.76 -14.19
CA THR A 49 9.99 -33.81 -14.99
C THR A 49 9.00 -34.50 -15.94
N GLU A 50 9.26 -34.45 -17.25
CA GLU A 50 8.47 -35.17 -18.26
C GLU A 50 8.54 -36.69 -18.01
N GLY A 51 7.40 -37.37 -18.13
CA GLY A 51 7.22 -38.80 -17.83
C GLY A 51 6.98 -39.14 -16.36
N VAL A 52 7.17 -38.17 -15.45
CA VAL A 52 6.91 -38.33 -14.00
C VAL A 52 5.76 -37.40 -13.57
N ASP A 53 5.92 -36.11 -13.79
CA ASP A 53 4.97 -35.08 -13.33
C ASP A 53 3.95 -34.73 -14.43
N TYR A 54 4.36 -34.83 -15.69
CA TYR A 54 3.55 -34.54 -16.87
C TYR A 54 3.98 -35.37 -18.08
N THR A 55 3.12 -35.45 -19.10
CA THR A 55 3.45 -36.02 -20.42
C THR A 55 3.29 -34.98 -21.51
N VAL A 56 4.02 -35.09 -22.61
CA VAL A 56 3.88 -34.20 -23.77
C VAL A 56 3.42 -34.98 -24.99
N ASN A 57 2.34 -34.50 -25.62
CA ASN A 57 1.87 -34.98 -26.91
C ASN A 57 2.05 -33.87 -27.95
N LEU A 58 3.09 -33.99 -28.79
CA LEU A 58 3.33 -33.01 -29.86
C LEU A 58 2.36 -33.20 -31.02
N ASN A 59 1.94 -32.07 -31.61
CA ASN A 59 1.27 -32.09 -32.90
C ASN A 59 2.17 -32.75 -33.95
N ALA A 60 1.59 -33.60 -34.80
CA ALA A 60 2.34 -34.40 -35.78
C ALA A 60 3.11 -33.56 -36.82
N ASN A 61 2.73 -32.31 -37.04
CA ASN A 61 3.33 -31.43 -38.03
C ASN A 61 3.71 -30.08 -37.40
N GLN A 62 4.90 -30.03 -36.78
CA GLN A 62 5.43 -28.82 -36.15
C GLN A 62 5.71 -27.67 -37.13
N GLN A 63 5.70 -27.90 -38.45
CA GLN A 63 5.83 -26.84 -39.45
C GLN A 63 4.53 -26.04 -39.62
N HIS A 64 3.40 -26.72 -39.73
CA HIS A 64 2.11 -26.11 -40.10
C HIS A 64 1.12 -26.03 -38.93
N ASN A 65 1.37 -26.80 -37.87
CA ASN A 65 0.59 -26.82 -36.64
C ASN A 65 1.55 -27.02 -35.44
N PRO A 66 2.39 -26.03 -35.11
CA PRO A 66 3.34 -26.13 -34.00
C PRO A 66 2.64 -26.35 -32.66
N GLY A 67 3.38 -26.83 -31.67
CA GLY A 67 2.88 -27.02 -30.32
C GLY A 67 2.34 -28.43 -30.05
N GLY A 68 1.40 -28.54 -29.12
CA GLY A 68 0.91 -29.82 -28.65
C GLY A 68 0.06 -29.67 -27.40
N GLU A 69 0.01 -30.74 -26.61
CA GLU A 69 -0.73 -30.78 -25.35
C GLU A 69 0.15 -31.36 -24.25
N ILE A 70 0.13 -30.70 -23.09
CA ILE A 70 0.68 -31.22 -21.84
C ILE A 70 -0.42 -31.96 -21.11
N GLY A 71 -0.22 -33.26 -20.88
CA GLY A 71 -0.99 -34.04 -19.92
C GLY A 71 -0.41 -33.89 -18.53
N TYR A 72 -0.96 -32.98 -17.73
CA TYR A 72 -0.61 -32.81 -16.32
C TYR A 72 -1.43 -33.78 -15.49
N THR A 73 -0.85 -34.94 -15.21
CA THR A 73 -1.51 -35.96 -14.38
C THR A 73 -1.10 -35.86 -12.92
N GLY A 74 0.06 -35.25 -12.63
CA GLY A 74 0.61 -35.09 -11.30
C GLY A 74 0.79 -36.42 -10.56
N ILE A 75 1.60 -36.42 -9.50
CA ILE A 75 1.58 -37.50 -8.51
C ILE A 75 0.32 -37.39 -7.61
N ASN A 76 -0.33 -36.21 -7.58
CA ASN A 76 -1.39 -35.85 -6.61
C ASN A 76 -2.75 -35.40 -7.23
N GLY A 77 -2.96 -35.54 -8.54
CA GLY A 77 -4.21 -35.16 -9.21
C GLY A 77 -4.12 -33.83 -10.00
N PRO A 78 -5.27 -33.26 -10.39
CA PRO A 78 -5.33 -32.07 -11.26
C PRO A 78 -4.68 -30.84 -10.63
N LEU A 79 -4.25 -29.90 -11.47
CA LEU A 79 -3.63 -28.65 -11.02
C LEU A 79 -4.62 -27.83 -10.18
N LEU A 80 -4.22 -27.45 -8.95
CA LEU A 80 -5.09 -26.77 -8.01
C LEU A 80 -5.39 -25.33 -8.46
N SER A 81 -6.51 -24.77 -7.97
CA SER A 81 -6.98 -23.43 -8.37
C SER A 81 -6.07 -22.27 -7.96
N ASP A 82 -5.14 -22.51 -7.03
CA ASP A 82 -4.14 -21.55 -6.55
C ASP A 82 -2.72 -21.87 -7.07
N GLU A 83 -2.60 -22.76 -8.06
CA GLU A 83 -1.35 -23.09 -8.74
C GLU A 83 -1.44 -22.77 -10.25
N ALA A 84 -0.29 -22.63 -10.89
CA ALA A 84 -0.22 -22.44 -12.33
C ALA A 84 0.93 -23.19 -12.99
N LEU A 85 0.82 -23.47 -14.28
CA LEU A 85 1.94 -23.95 -15.10
C LEU A 85 2.47 -22.82 -15.99
N HIS A 86 3.79 -22.68 -16.02
CA HIS A 86 4.50 -21.88 -17.00
C HIS A 86 5.33 -22.82 -17.88
N ILE A 87 5.34 -22.59 -19.18
CA ILE A 87 6.03 -23.46 -20.12
C ILE A 87 6.96 -22.64 -20.98
N LYS A 88 8.17 -23.16 -21.21
CA LYS A 88 9.20 -22.48 -21.98
C LYS A 88 9.97 -23.47 -22.84
N ARG A 89 10.25 -23.10 -24.08
CA ARG A 89 11.20 -23.85 -24.91
C ARG A 89 12.63 -23.57 -24.45
N VAL A 90 13.38 -24.65 -24.23
CA VAL A 90 14.79 -24.64 -23.89
C VAL A 90 15.56 -25.46 -24.92
N VAL A 91 16.47 -24.82 -25.65
CA VAL A 91 17.35 -25.47 -26.63
C VAL A 91 18.80 -25.38 -26.20
N ASP A 92 19.59 -26.42 -26.51
CA ASP A 92 21.02 -26.41 -26.21
C ASP A 92 21.74 -25.30 -26.99
N LEU A 93 22.57 -24.53 -26.28
CA LEU A 93 23.38 -23.44 -26.82
C LEU A 93 24.65 -23.93 -27.55
N LEU A 94 24.51 -25.00 -28.33
CA LEU A 94 25.59 -25.65 -29.08
C LEU A 94 25.27 -25.68 -30.57
N GLN A 95 26.27 -25.42 -31.42
CA GLN A 95 26.16 -25.56 -32.87
C GLN A 95 26.78 -26.90 -33.27
N LEU A 96 25.93 -27.86 -33.68
CA LEU A 96 26.34 -29.25 -33.96
C LEU A 96 26.49 -29.55 -35.47
N THR A 97 26.07 -28.65 -36.34
CA THR A 97 26.05 -28.86 -37.79
C THR A 97 27.40 -28.58 -38.44
N ASP A 98 28.10 -29.59 -38.92
CA ASP A 98 29.40 -29.44 -39.59
C ASP A 98 29.29 -29.67 -41.11
N LEU A 99 29.13 -28.59 -41.88
CA LEU A 99 28.99 -28.66 -43.34
C LEU A 99 30.34 -28.92 -44.03
N GLN A 100 30.43 -30.03 -44.74
CA GLN A 100 31.65 -30.41 -45.46
C GLN A 100 31.79 -29.66 -46.78
N SER A 101 33.00 -29.18 -47.08
CA SER A 101 33.31 -28.60 -48.39
C SER A 101 33.19 -29.63 -49.52
N LEU A 102 32.73 -29.21 -50.69
CA LEU A 102 32.56 -30.05 -51.89
C LEU A 102 31.48 -31.15 -51.78
N GLY A 103 30.69 -31.14 -50.69
CA GLY A 103 29.50 -31.97 -50.56
C GLY A 103 28.31 -31.45 -51.38
N SER A 104 27.28 -32.28 -51.55
CA SER A 104 25.99 -31.83 -52.10
C SER A 104 25.32 -30.82 -51.17
N TYR A 105 24.54 -29.88 -51.72
CA TYR A 105 23.77 -28.92 -50.93
C TYR A 105 22.73 -29.64 -50.07
N ALA A 106 22.80 -29.46 -48.76
CA ALA A 106 21.92 -30.10 -47.77
C ALA A 106 20.92 -29.07 -47.19
N PRO A 107 19.85 -28.72 -47.92
CA PRO A 107 18.93 -27.66 -47.51
C PRO A 107 18.27 -27.93 -46.16
N GLU A 108 17.89 -29.18 -45.87
CA GLU A 108 17.21 -29.54 -44.62
C GLU A 108 18.09 -29.33 -43.39
N GLU A 109 19.38 -29.67 -43.48
CA GLU A 109 20.36 -29.46 -42.41
C GLU A 109 20.62 -27.97 -42.18
N ILE A 110 20.68 -27.19 -43.26
CA ILE A 110 20.84 -25.74 -43.20
C ILE A 110 19.62 -25.11 -42.52
N GLU A 111 18.41 -25.44 -42.98
CA GLU A 111 17.16 -24.92 -42.39
C GLU A 111 17.03 -25.31 -40.91
N HIS A 112 17.31 -26.56 -40.53
CA HIS A 112 17.29 -26.98 -39.13
C HIS A 112 18.28 -26.14 -38.28
N SER A 113 19.48 -25.90 -38.81
CA SER A 113 20.50 -25.09 -38.13
C SER A 113 20.07 -23.64 -37.95
N LEU A 114 19.44 -23.05 -38.97
CA LEU A 114 18.92 -21.68 -38.93
C LEU A 114 17.73 -21.57 -37.97
N ASP A 115 16.83 -22.54 -37.98
CA ASP A 115 15.73 -22.63 -37.01
C ASP A 115 16.26 -22.68 -35.58
N LYS A 116 17.23 -23.57 -35.30
CA LYS A 116 17.84 -23.67 -33.97
C LYS A 116 18.47 -22.35 -33.54
N LEU A 117 19.17 -21.65 -34.44
CA LEU A 117 19.74 -20.33 -34.14
C LEU A 117 18.66 -19.29 -33.82
N THR A 118 17.55 -19.28 -34.56
CA THR A 118 16.38 -18.43 -34.25
C THR A 118 15.81 -18.78 -32.88
N MET A 119 15.69 -20.06 -32.55
CA MET A 119 15.20 -20.50 -31.23
C MET A 119 16.11 -20.04 -30.09
N ILE A 120 17.43 -20.15 -30.26
CA ILE A 120 18.43 -19.66 -29.30
C ILE A 120 18.30 -18.16 -29.12
N ALA A 121 18.16 -17.40 -30.20
CA ALA A 121 18.02 -15.94 -30.14
C ALA A 121 16.77 -15.51 -29.36
N GLN A 122 15.63 -16.20 -29.56
CA GLN A 122 14.40 -15.97 -28.80
C GLN A 122 14.62 -16.25 -27.30
N GLN A 123 15.19 -17.42 -26.96
CA GLN A 123 15.47 -17.78 -25.58
C GLN A 123 16.39 -16.77 -24.88
N LEU A 124 17.46 -16.32 -25.54
CA LEU A 124 18.36 -15.30 -25.01
C LEU A 124 17.66 -13.94 -24.84
N SER A 125 16.75 -13.59 -25.73
CA SER A 125 15.93 -12.38 -25.61
C SER A 125 15.05 -12.43 -24.36
N ASP A 126 14.41 -13.56 -24.09
CA ASP A 126 13.58 -13.78 -22.90
C ASP A 126 14.42 -13.73 -21.61
N ASP A 127 15.60 -14.34 -21.63
CA ASP A 127 16.53 -14.32 -20.50
C ASP A 127 17.02 -12.89 -20.21
N VAL A 128 17.31 -12.09 -21.25
CA VAL A 128 17.64 -10.67 -21.09
C VAL A 128 16.46 -9.86 -20.54
N ALA A 129 15.23 -10.11 -21.01
CA ALA A 129 14.04 -9.46 -20.47
C ALA A 129 13.84 -9.79 -18.98
N THR A 130 14.03 -11.07 -18.61
CA THR A 130 14.00 -11.54 -17.23
C THR A 130 15.06 -10.86 -16.37
N ILE A 131 16.30 -10.77 -16.86
CA ILE A 131 17.38 -10.07 -16.16
C ILE A 131 17.05 -8.58 -15.97
N LYS A 132 16.55 -7.90 -17.00
CA LYS A 132 16.14 -6.49 -16.88
C LYS A 132 15.07 -6.29 -15.81
N ASN A 133 14.06 -7.16 -15.77
CA ASN A 133 13.04 -7.13 -14.72
C ASN A 133 13.66 -7.40 -13.33
N SER A 134 14.59 -8.35 -13.23
CA SER A 134 15.30 -8.62 -11.96
C SER A 134 16.21 -7.47 -11.50
N LEU A 135 16.77 -6.70 -12.44
CA LEU A 135 17.59 -5.53 -12.16
C LEU A 135 16.74 -4.29 -11.82
N ALA A 136 15.53 -4.17 -12.38
CA ALA A 136 14.58 -3.16 -11.90
C ALA A 136 14.29 -3.35 -10.40
N LEU A 137 14.28 -4.60 -9.90
CA LEU A 137 14.18 -4.91 -8.47
C LEU A 137 15.43 -4.55 -7.64
N THR A 138 16.46 -3.92 -8.23
CA THR A 138 17.68 -3.49 -7.53
C THR A 138 17.79 -1.97 -7.33
N GLU A 139 16.96 -1.15 -7.99
CA GLU A 139 16.85 0.27 -7.66
C GLU A 139 16.13 0.43 -6.33
N THR A 140 16.60 1.35 -5.49
CA THR A 140 15.96 1.64 -4.21
C THR A 140 14.75 2.51 -4.49
N VAL A 141 13.55 2.03 -4.18
CA VAL A 141 12.32 2.83 -4.32
C VAL A 141 12.37 3.97 -3.31
N LYS A 142 12.13 5.19 -3.76
CA LYS A 142 12.18 6.39 -2.93
C LYS A 142 10.78 6.89 -2.63
N PHE A 143 10.43 6.91 -1.35
CA PHE A 143 9.22 7.55 -0.87
C PHE A 143 9.60 8.91 -0.29
N ALA A 144 8.83 9.95 -0.61
CA ALA A 144 8.90 11.22 0.08
C ALA A 144 7.58 11.47 0.80
N VAL A 145 7.64 11.74 2.10
CA VAL A 145 6.48 12.12 2.91
C VAL A 145 6.55 13.61 3.17
N LEU A 146 5.48 14.33 2.83
CA LEU A 146 5.30 15.73 3.15
C LEU A 146 4.05 15.86 4.02
N GLY A 147 4.29 15.86 5.33
CA GLY A 147 3.26 15.95 6.36
C GLY A 147 3.45 17.14 7.28
N ALA A 148 2.47 17.35 8.15
CA ALA A 148 2.53 18.37 9.18
C ALA A 148 2.71 17.78 10.59
N SER A 149 2.71 18.63 11.61
CA SER A 149 2.91 18.27 13.04
C SER A 149 2.30 16.93 13.46
N GLU A 150 1.06 16.68 13.04
CA GLU A 150 0.22 15.50 13.26
C GLU A 150 0.94 14.20 12.92
N THR A 151 1.85 14.22 11.95
CA THR A 151 2.56 13.03 11.47
C THR A 151 4.07 13.12 11.60
N VAL A 152 4.61 14.31 11.89
CA VAL A 152 6.06 14.55 11.96
C VAL A 152 6.63 14.74 13.35
N PHE A 153 5.82 15.06 14.37
CA PHE A 153 6.29 15.18 15.76
C PHE A 153 5.97 13.92 16.56
N PRO A 154 6.98 13.11 16.94
CA PRO A 154 6.74 11.93 17.74
C PRO A 154 6.98 12.20 19.22
N TRP A 155 6.37 11.35 20.05
CA TRP A 155 6.78 11.12 21.45
C TRP A 155 7.72 9.90 21.58
N ARG A 156 8.28 9.41 20.46
CA ARG A 156 9.39 8.45 20.31
C ARG A 156 9.74 8.19 18.83
N GLN A 157 8.81 7.60 18.07
CA GLN A 157 8.92 7.29 16.64
C GLN A 157 7.67 7.76 15.88
N THR A 158 7.87 8.35 14.70
CA THR A 158 6.80 8.71 13.76
C THR A 158 6.38 7.50 12.93
N TRP A 159 5.25 7.58 12.24
CA TRP A 159 4.82 6.48 11.35
C TRP A 159 5.80 6.30 10.19
N VAL A 160 6.47 7.37 9.78
CA VAL A 160 7.49 7.39 8.72
C VAL A 160 8.74 6.61 9.16
N ASP A 161 9.19 6.78 10.40
CA ASP A 161 10.29 5.98 10.96
C ASP A 161 9.89 4.50 11.04
N LEU A 162 8.66 4.23 11.49
CA LEU A 162 8.14 2.88 11.66
C LEU A 162 7.97 2.14 10.34
N ILE A 163 7.52 2.81 9.28
CA ILE A 163 7.33 2.17 7.97
C ILE A 163 8.68 1.89 7.29
N ASP A 164 9.67 2.77 7.47
CA ASP A 164 11.04 2.56 6.99
C ASP A 164 11.67 1.34 7.67
N ASP A 165 11.53 1.22 8.98
CA ASP A 165 11.96 0.03 9.74
C ASP A 165 11.20 -1.24 9.30
N ALA A 166 9.90 -1.13 9.01
CA ALA A 166 9.10 -2.23 8.50
C ALA A 166 9.62 -2.71 7.14
N PHE A 167 9.87 -1.80 6.19
CA PHE A 167 10.46 -2.13 4.90
C PHE A 167 11.81 -2.84 5.02
N LYS A 168 12.70 -2.32 5.88
CA LYS A 168 13.99 -2.98 6.17
C LYS A 168 13.80 -4.38 6.74
N SER A 169 12.80 -4.57 7.60
CA SER A 169 12.47 -5.88 8.18
C SER A 169 11.91 -6.89 7.15
N GLU A 170 11.32 -6.40 6.06
CA GLU A 170 10.92 -7.23 4.90
C GLU A 170 12.08 -7.47 3.91
N GLY A 171 13.26 -6.88 4.16
CA GLY A 171 14.38 -6.95 3.22
C GLY A 171 14.18 -6.13 1.95
N LEU A 172 13.25 -5.17 1.96
CA LEU A 172 13.01 -4.28 0.83
C LEU A 172 14.02 -3.15 0.79
N LYS A 173 14.45 -2.80 -0.43
CA LYS A 173 15.27 -1.62 -0.70
C LYS A 173 14.36 -0.42 -0.92
N VAL A 174 13.88 0.14 0.18
CA VAL A 174 13.11 1.38 0.19
C VAL A 174 13.89 2.43 0.96
N ASN A 175 13.85 3.67 0.50
CA ASN A 175 14.29 4.83 1.26
C ASN A 175 13.10 5.76 1.46
N VAL A 176 12.85 6.14 2.71
CA VAL A 176 11.77 7.06 3.05
C VAL A 176 12.38 8.40 3.48
N PHE A 177 12.22 9.40 2.62
CA PHE A 177 12.59 10.78 2.87
C PHE A 177 11.42 11.54 3.50
N HIS A 178 11.73 12.42 4.45
CA HIS A 178 10.73 13.19 5.17
C HIS A 178 11.06 14.68 5.13
N SER A 179 10.16 15.48 4.56
CA SER A 179 10.32 16.93 4.37
C SER A 179 9.32 17.77 5.17
N GLY A 180 8.48 17.14 6.00
CA GLY A 180 7.45 17.81 6.77
C GLY A 180 7.97 18.62 7.96
N THR A 181 7.10 19.47 8.51
CA THR A 181 7.39 20.31 9.69
C THR A 181 6.13 20.61 10.48
N GLY A 182 6.29 21.07 11.73
CA GLY A 182 5.18 21.57 12.53
C GLY A 182 4.39 22.69 11.86
N ALA A 183 3.06 22.66 12.04
CA ALA A 183 2.11 23.65 11.51
C ALA A 183 2.07 23.80 9.99
N LEU A 184 2.66 22.86 9.24
CA LEU A 184 2.68 22.90 7.78
C LEU A 184 1.25 22.84 7.21
N THR A 185 1.01 23.65 6.18
CA THR A 185 -0.21 23.71 5.36
C THR A 185 0.18 23.59 3.88
N HIS A 186 -0.77 23.43 2.96
CA HIS A 186 -0.46 23.44 1.53
C HIS A 186 0.21 24.74 1.09
N HIS A 187 -0.23 25.88 1.65
CA HIS A 187 0.38 27.18 1.39
C HIS A 187 1.83 27.24 1.90
N LEU A 188 2.06 26.82 3.14
CA LEU A 188 3.39 26.85 3.74
C LEU A 188 4.33 25.84 3.09
N ALA A 189 3.83 24.70 2.58
CA ALA A 189 4.65 23.78 1.80
C ALA A 189 5.31 24.44 0.59
N MET A 190 4.62 25.37 -0.06
CA MET A 190 5.08 26.12 -1.23
C MET A 190 5.84 27.41 -0.91
N THR A 191 5.82 27.88 0.34
CA THR A 191 6.30 29.24 0.67
C THR A 191 7.24 29.31 1.86
N GLN A 192 7.21 28.33 2.77
CA GLN A 192 8.06 28.28 3.94
C GLN A 192 9.40 27.63 3.56
N PRO A 193 10.51 28.39 3.57
CA PRO A 193 11.83 27.81 3.36
C PRO A 193 12.26 26.98 4.57
N ASP A 194 12.97 25.90 4.30
CA ASP A 194 13.78 25.20 5.31
C ASP A 194 14.96 26.09 5.74
N ALA A 195 15.23 26.09 7.04
CA ALA A 195 16.24 26.97 7.61
C ALA A 195 17.68 26.57 7.24
N LEU A 196 17.90 25.32 6.83
CA LEU A 196 19.23 24.79 6.48
C LEU A 196 19.51 24.93 4.99
N THR A 197 18.55 24.60 4.12
CA THR A 197 18.77 24.61 2.67
C THR A 197 18.28 25.89 1.99
N GLY A 198 17.30 26.58 2.56
CA GLY A 198 16.65 27.74 1.96
C GLY A 198 15.58 27.39 0.92
N GLU A 199 15.42 26.12 0.57
CA GLU A 199 14.36 25.61 -0.30
C GLU A 199 13.04 25.50 0.47
N THR A 200 11.93 25.66 -0.23
CA THR A 200 10.60 25.36 0.30
C THR A 200 10.46 23.86 0.60
N ARG A 201 9.47 23.48 1.43
CA ARG A 201 9.23 22.06 1.72
C ARG A 201 8.84 21.26 0.48
N ALA A 202 8.14 21.89 -0.48
CA ALA A 202 7.83 21.29 -1.77
C ALA A 202 9.09 21.04 -2.61
N GLU A 203 10.01 22.01 -2.70
CA GLU A 203 11.29 21.86 -3.40
C GLU A 203 12.13 20.73 -2.78
N LEU A 204 12.29 20.70 -1.45
CA LEU A 204 12.99 19.60 -0.76
C LEU A 204 12.40 18.22 -1.07
N THR A 205 11.07 18.13 -1.08
CA THR A 205 10.37 16.88 -1.44
C THR A 205 10.70 16.48 -2.87
N SER A 206 10.63 17.42 -3.81
CA SER A 206 10.90 17.19 -5.23
C SER A 206 12.37 16.81 -5.50
N GLU A 207 13.32 17.47 -4.84
CA GLU A 207 14.75 17.23 -5.02
C GLU A 207 15.23 15.88 -4.50
N SER A 208 14.46 15.24 -3.61
CA SER A 208 14.69 13.84 -3.23
C SER A 208 14.46 12.84 -4.39
N ASP A 209 13.94 13.32 -5.53
CA ASP A 209 13.60 12.54 -6.73
C ASP A 209 12.74 11.31 -6.40
N PRO A 210 11.57 11.51 -5.75
CA PRO A 210 10.76 10.41 -5.25
C PRO A 210 10.04 9.63 -6.37
N ASP A 211 9.91 8.32 -6.17
CA ASP A 211 9.02 7.46 -6.96
C ASP A 211 7.58 7.53 -6.41
N VAL A 212 7.43 7.81 -5.11
CA VAL A 212 6.15 7.98 -4.44
C VAL A 212 6.18 9.21 -3.55
N ILE A 213 5.19 10.09 -3.69
CA ILE A 213 5.00 11.26 -2.83
C ILE A 213 3.75 11.02 -1.97
N ILE A 214 3.88 11.06 -0.65
CA ILE A 214 2.77 10.95 0.29
C ILE A 214 2.51 12.33 0.89
N LEU A 215 1.35 12.90 0.53
CA LEU A 215 0.88 14.18 1.05
C LEU A 215 -0.05 13.94 2.23
N GLU A 216 0.27 14.55 3.36
CA GLU A 216 -0.46 14.39 4.61
C GLU A 216 -0.72 15.76 5.26
N LEU A 217 -1.56 16.54 4.57
CA LEU A 217 -1.91 17.92 4.91
C LEU A 217 -3.44 18.08 4.92
N GLY A 218 -3.93 19.21 5.46
CA GLY A 218 -5.35 19.57 5.47
C GLY A 218 -5.94 19.81 6.85
N ILE A 219 -5.45 19.14 7.90
CA ILE A 219 -5.89 19.40 9.28
C ILE A 219 -5.47 20.81 9.72
N ASN A 220 -4.19 21.15 9.57
CA ASN A 220 -3.69 22.49 9.86
C ASN A 220 -4.35 23.58 9.00
N ASP A 221 -4.57 23.28 7.72
CA ASP A 221 -5.20 24.18 6.77
C ASP A 221 -6.62 24.55 7.23
N ALA A 222 -7.48 23.55 7.41
CA ALA A 222 -8.91 23.78 7.57
C ALA A 222 -9.41 23.68 9.01
N ILE A 223 -8.88 22.75 9.80
CA ILE A 223 -9.36 22.49 11.16
C ILE A 223 -8.68 23.39 12.19
N LEU A 224 -7.35 23.54 12.13
CA LEU A 224 -6.65 24.52 12.96
C LEU A 224 -6.68 25.92 12.35
N SER A 225 -7.01 26.04 11.06
CA SER A 225 -7.16 27.31 10.35
C SER A 225 -5.88 28.16 10.37
N PHE A 226 -4.71 27.52 10.29
CA PHE A 226 -3.44 28.25 10.28
C PHE A 226 -3.33 29.16 9.04
N GLY A 227 -2.89 30.40 9.28
CA GLY A 227 -2.83 31.44 8.25
C GLY A 227 -4.18 32.09 7.91
N ASN A 228 -5.29 31.66 8.53
CA ASN A 228 -6.64 32.23 8.34
C ASN A 228 -7.07 32.35 6.86
N ARG A 229 -6.75 31.32 6.07
CA ARG A 229 -7.06 31.29 4.63
C ARG A 229 -8.51 30.88 4.40
N SER A 230 -9.14 31.48 3.40
CA SER A 230 -10.50 31.10 2.99
C SER A 230 -10.52 29.71 2.33
N GLN A 231 -11.71 29.11 2.23
CA GLN A 231 -11.88 27.81 1.54
C GLN A 231 -11.33 27.83 0.11
N THR A 232 -11.63 28.91 -0.63
CA THR A 232 -11.15 29.09 -2.01
C THR A 232 -9.63 29.17 -2.08
N GLU A 233 -8.99 29.87 -1.13
CA GLU A 233 -7.54 29.97 -1.06
C GLU A 233 -6.90 28.62 -0.75
N MET A 234 -7.40 27.89 0.25
CA MET A 234 -6.89 26.56 0.59
C MET A 234 -6.97 25.58 -0.58
N ILE A 235 -8.08 25.56 -1.31
CA ILE A 235 -8.25 24.77 -2.54
C ILE A 235 -7.23 25.19 -3.61
N ALA A 236 -7.00 26.49 -3.77
CA ALA A 236 -6.00 27.00 -4.71
C ALA A 236 -4.57 26.61 -4.32
N ASP A 237 -4.24 26.64 -3.02
CA ASP A 237 -2.93 26.21 -2.52
C ASP A 237 -2.71 24.72 -2.73
N ALA A 238 -3.72 23.88 -2.49
CA ALA A 238 -3.65 22.44 -2.77
C ALA A 238 -3.40 22.19 -4.27
N ARG A 239 -4.16 22.85 -5.15
CA ARG A 239 -3.92 22.76 -6.61
C ARG A 239 -2.51 23.19 -6.99
N ALA A 240 -1.98 24.25 -6.38
CA ALA A 240 -0.63 24.73 -6.65
C ALA A 240 0.43 23.70 -6.20
N LEU A 241 0.29 23.12 -5.01
CA LEU A 241 1.22 22.12 -4.48
C LEU A 241 1.22 20.82 -5.31
N TYR A 242 0.03 20.27 -5.60
CA TYR A 242 -0.07 19.06 -6.41
C TYR A 242 0.40 19.32 -7.84
N GLY A 243 0.03 20.46 -8.43
CA GLY A 243 0.52 20.88 -9.75
C GLY A 243 2.05 20.97 -9.81
N PHE A 244 2.67 21.55 -8.78
CA PHE A 244 4.13 21.60 -8.65
C PHE A 244 4.76 20.20 -8.70
N PHE A 245 4.23 19.22 -7.98
CA PHE A 245 4.75 17.84 -8.04
C PHE A 245 4.49 17.15 -9.38
N ARG A 246 3.37 17.41 -10.04
CA ARG A 246 3.13 16.89 -11.40
C ARG A 246 4.13 17.45 -12.41
N ASP A 247 4.50 18.71 -12.28
CA ASP A 247 5.45 19.37 -13.18
C ASP A 247 6.89 18.93 -12.93
N ASN A 248 7.30 18.80 -11.66
CA ASN A 248 8.69 18.53 -11.28
C ASN A 248 9.01 17.04 -11.06
N ASN A 249 8.01 16.23 -10.70
CA ASN A 249 8.15 14.77 -10.49
C ASN A 249 7.09 14.01 -11.32
N PRO A 250 7.08 14.13 -12.66
CA PRO A 250 6.00 13.61 -13.51
C PRO A 250 5.83 12.08 -13.50
N ARG A 251 6.81 11.35 -12.95
CA ARG A 251 6.77 9.89 -12.79
C ARG A 251 6.31 9.44 -11.40
N ALA A 252 6.27 10.36 -10.43
CA ALA A 252 5.96 10.01 -9.06
C ALA A 252 4.48 9.69 -8.89
N LEU A 253 4.19 8.59 -8.19
CA LEU A 253 2.84 8.30 -7.70
C LEU A 253 2.53 9.23 -6.52
N ILE A 254 1.46 10.01 -6.62
CA ILE A 254 1.03 10.91 -5.54
C ILE A 254 -0.08 10.24 -4.73
N LEU A 255 0.20 9.98 -3.47
CA LEU A 255 -0.71 9.43 -2.47
C LEU A 255 -1.18 10.53 -1.54
N TYR A 256 -2.47 10.54 -1.21
CA TYR A 256 -3.03 11.44 -0.21
C TYR A 256 -3.43 10.68 1.06
N SER A 257 -2.76 10.96 2.19
CA SER A 257 -3.18 10.53 3.52
C SER A 257 -4.23 11.52 4.04
N ARG A 258 -5.47 11.07 4.17
CA ARG A 258 -6.61 11.96 4.41
C ARG A 258 -6.69 12.52 5.84
N LEU A 259 -6.14 11.83 6.85
CA LEU A 259 -6.23 12.23 8.25
C LEU A 259 -7.67 12.57 8.70
N VAL A 260 -8.65 11.73 8.35
CA VAL A 260 -10.08 12.06 8.50
C VAL A 260 -10.42 12.43 9.97
N PRO A 261 -10.89 13.67 10.26
CA PRO A 261 -11.04 14.20 11.62
C PRO A 261 -12.37 13.87 12.28
N TYR A 262 -13.22 13.07 11.64
CA TYR A 262 -14.52 12.67 12.19
C TYR A 262 -14.88 11.26 11.75
N ASP A 263 -15.87 10.67 12.39
CA ASP A 263 -16.43 9.37 12.03
C ASP A 263 -17.20 9.48 10.71
N GLU A 264 -16.43 9.48 9.63
CA GLU A 264 -16.94 9.51 8.28
C GLU A 264 -17.69 8.21 7.94
N GLU A 265 -17.32 7.07 8.54
CA GLU A 265 -17.98 5.78 8.31
C GLU A 265 -19.48 5.86 8.64
N LYS A 266 -19.83 6.44 9.79
CA LYS A 266 -21.24 6.59 10.19
C LYS A 266 -21.87 7.91 9.77
N HIS A 267 -21.09 9.00 9.72
CA HIS A 267 -21.63 10.36 9.68
C HIS A 267 -21.27 11.16 8.43
N ARG A 268 -20.75 10.53 7.37
CA ARG A 268 -20.46 11.20 6.09
C ARG A 268 -21.66 11.99 5.55
N GLN A 269 -22.85 11.40 5.63
CA GLN A 269 -24.09 11.99 5.09
C GLN A 269 -24.78 12.96 6.07
N VAL A 270 -24.26 13.10 7.29
CA VAL A 270 -24.81 14.04 8.26
C VAL A 270 -24.36 15.45 7.88
N ALA A 271 -25.34 16.36 7.78
CA ALA A 271 -25.10 17.77 7.53
C ALA A 271 -24.27 18.36 8.68
N VAL A 272 -23.30 19.24 8.37
CA VAL A 272 -22.29 19.68 9.35
C VAL A 272 -22.93 20.41 10.54
N GLU A 273 -24.04 21.11 10.33
CA GLU A 273 -24.84 21.74 11.39
C GLU A 273 -25.46 20.75 12.39
N ASN A 274 -25.45 19.45 12.09
CA ASN A 274 -25.95 18.37 12.95
C ASN A 274 -24.83 17.45 13.47
N ILE A 275 -23.56 17.75 13.15
CA ILE A 275 -22.43 16.97 13.65
C ILE A 275 -22.25 17.22 15.14
N LYS A 276 -22.34 16.15 15.94
CA LYS A 276 -22.07 16.18 17.38
C LYS A 276 -20.58 16.10 17.64
N LYS A 277 -20.13 16.66 18.77
CA LYS A 277 -18.75 16.55 19.25
C LYS A 277 -18.30 15.09 19.32
N LYS A 278 -19.15 14.15 19.78
CA LYS A 278 -18.81 12.72 19.85
C LYS A 278 -18.41 12.06 18.53
N TYR A 279 -18.70 12.67 17.39
CA TYR A 279 -18.33 12.18 16.07
C TYR A 279 -16.98 12.69 15.60
N CYS A 280 -16.36 13.62 16.33
CA CYS A 280 -15.18 14.34 15.90
C CYS A 280 -13.98 14.06 16.80
N VAL A 281 -12.81 14.35 16.25
CA VAL A 281 -11.58 14.58 17.00
C VAL A 281 -11.69 15.77 17.97
N PRO A 282 -10.85 15.83 19.02
CA PRO A 282 -11.04 16.74 20.15
C PRO A 282 -10.91 18.21 19.76
N PHE A 283 -10.08 18.51 18.76
CA PHE A 283 -9.82 19.87 18.32
C PHE A 283 -10.97 20.51 17.52
N LEU A 284 -12.00 19.74 17.17
CA LEU A 284 -13.29 20.27 16.71
C LEU A 284 -14.26 20.56 17.87
N HIS A 285 -13.84 20.31 19.12
CA HIS A 285 -14.60 20.64 20.31
C HIS A 285 -14.21 22.03 20.84
N GLN A 286 -14.93 22.51 21.86
CA GLN A 286 -14.53 23.68 22.63
C GLN A 286 -13.47 23.30 23.69
N THR A 287 -12.75 24.28 24.23
CA THR A 287 -11.85 24.04 25.35
C THR A 287 -12.61 23.87 26.67
N SER A 288 -12.08 23.07 27.59
CA SER A 288 -12.66 22.78 28.90
C SER A 288 -12.60 24.01 29.80
N GLY A 289 -13.62 24.17 30.64
CA GLY A 289 -13.64 25.09 31.77
C GLY A 289 -13.39 24.39 33.12
N MET A 290 -12.97 23.11 33.10
CA MET A 290 -12.76 22.32 34.30
C MET A 290 -11.48 22.75 35.04
N PRO A 291 -11.51 22.90 36.38
CA PRO A 291 -10.33 23.19 37.17
C PRO A 291 -9.20 22.18 36.96
N GLY A 292 -8.02 22.65 36.51
CA GLY A 292 -6.84 21.84 36.23
C GLY A 292 -6.71 21.36 34.78
N GLU A 293 -7.73 21.55 33.95
CA GLU A 293 -7.72 21.28 32.51
C GLU A 293 -8.22 22.48 31.69
N GLU A 294 -8.20 23.68 32.27
CA GLU A 294 -8.68 24.88 31.60
C GLU A 294 -7.93 25.11 30.28
N ASN A 295 -8.67 25.46 29.24
CA ASN A 295 -8.15 25.71 27.89
C ASN A 295 -7.66 24.47 27.11
N LEU A 296 -7.90 23.24 27.59
CA LEU A 296 -7.63 22.00 26.84
C LEU A 296 -8.89 21.52 26.10
N TYR A 297 -8.77 20.95 24.90
CA TYR A 297 -9.91 20.44 24.12
C TYR A 297 -10.72 19.36 24.87
N THR A 298 -12.01 19.57 25.15
CA THR A 298 -12.77 18.70 26.08
C THR A 298 -13.49 17.54 25.39
N SER A 299 -13.43 16.35 25.96
CA SER A 299 -14.28 15.19 25.63
C SER A 299 -15.26 14.84 26.76
N GLU A 300 -15.60 15.82 27.60
CA GLU A 300 -16.52 15.63 28.73
C GLU A 300 -17.90 15.13 28.31
N ARG A 301 -18.48 14.20 29.08
CA ARG A 301 -19.80 13.60 28.80
C ARG A 301 -20.92 14.63 28.64
N ALA A 302 -20.87 15.74 29.38
CA ALA A 302 -21.86 16.81 29.26
C ALA A 302 -21.74 17.58 27.92
N GLU A 303 -20.60 17.47 27.25
CA GLU A 303 -20.27 18.15 26.01
C GLU A 303 -20.40 17.25 24.78
N VAL A 304 -20.06 15.96 24.87
CA VAL A 304 -19.96 15.08 23.69
C VAL A 304 -21.25 14.95 22.87
N GLU A 305 -22.43 15.05 23.50
CA GLU A 305 -23.71 15.01 22.79
C GLU A 305 -24.09 16.33 22.11
N LYS A 306 -23.38 17.42 22.40
CA LYS A 306 -23.67 18.73 21.80
C LYS A 306 -23.15 18.79 20.37
N ILE A 307 -23.85 19.56 19.55
CA ILE A 307 -23.41 19.93 18.20
C ILE A 307 -22.14 20.79 18.31
N ILE A 308 -21.20 20.61 17.38
CA ILE A 308 -20.00 21.46 17.26
C ILE A 308 -20.39 22.93 17.02
N SER A 309 -19.58 23.88 17.50
CA SER A 309 -19.91 25.32 17.38
C SER A 309 -20.02 25.76 15.91
N PRO A 310 -20.75 26.84 15.59
CA PRO A 310 -20.83 27.36 14.21
C PRO A 310 -19.47 27.63 13.55
N GLU A 311 -18.47 28.04 14.36
CA GLU A 311 -17.09 28.17 13.91
C GLU A 311 -16.52 26.82 13.46
N MET A 312 -16.62 25.78 14.30
CA MET A 312 -16.13 24.44 13.98
C MET A 312 -16.91 23.78 12.84
N GLN A 313 -18.19 24.11 12.68
CA GLN A 313 -18.97 23.74 11.49
C GLN A 313 -18.34 24.33 10.23
N GLY A 314 -17.98 25.61 10.24
CA GLY A 314 -17.26 26.26 9.14
C GLY A 314 -15.93 25.56 8.82
N ARG A 315 -15.16 25.22 9.86
CA ARG A 315 -13.86 24.53 9.72
C ARG A 315 -14.00 23.11 9.15
N LEU A 316 -14.97 22.32 9.63
CA LEU A 316 -15.23 20.98 9.09
C LEU A 316 -15.75 21.04 7.66
N ASN A 317 -16.59 22.03 7.31
CA ASN A 317 -17.00 22.26 5.92
C ASN A 317 -15.81 22.58 5.01
N ASN A 318 -14.89 23.45 5.49
CA ASN A 318 -13.66 23.74 4.76
C ASN A 318 -12.79 22.51 4.57
N TRP A 319 -12.66 21.67 5.61
CA TRP A 319 -11.90 20.44 5.52
C TRP A 319 -12.53 19.47 4.53
N ARG A 320 -13.85 19.27 4.54
CA ARG A 320 -14.56 18.41 3.57
C ARG A 320 -14.33 18.87 2.12
N ALA A 321 -14.35 20.18 1.88
CA ALA A 321 -14.09 20.74 0.55
C ALA A 321 -12.63 20.55 0.12
N LEU A 322 -11.68 20.78 1.03
CA LEU A 322 -10.26 20.60 0.77
C LEU A 322 -9.90 19.12 0.55
N ASP A 323 -10.38 18.22 1.41
CA ASP A 323 -10.21 16.76 1.30
C ASP A 323 -10.76 16.23 -0.03
N ALA A 324 -11.93 16.71 -0.47
CA ALA A 324 -12.48 16.34 -1.78
C ALA A 324 -11.59 16.79 -2.95
N GLU A 325 -11.00 17.98 -2.86
CA GLU A 325 -10.06 18.47 -3.88
C GLU A 325 -8.75 17.66 -3.88
N CYS A 326 -8.15 17.45 -2.70
CA CYS A 326 -6.91 16.67 -2.57
C CYS A 326 -7.08 15.22 -3.08
N GLN A 327 -8.24 14.60 -2.82
CA GLN A 327 -8.57 13.29 -3.38
C GLN A 327 -8.67 13.30 -4.91
N ALA A 328 -9.18 14.39 -5.50
CA ALA A 328 -9.27 14.52 -6.96
C ALA A 328 -7.91 14.80 -7.63
N LEU A 329 -6.95 15.37 -6.89
CA LEU A 329 -5.61 15.70 -7.38
C LEU A 329 -4.61 14.52 -7.21
N ALA A 330 -4.81 13.68 -6.20
CA ALA A 330 -3.99 12.50 -5.92
C ALA A 330 -4.29 11.33 -6.88
N ASP A 331 -3.32 10.42 -7.05
CA ASP A 331 -3.53 9.17 -7.79
C ASP A 331 -4.32 8.16 -6.95
N VAL A 332 -4.01 8.11 -5.66
CA VAL A 332 -4.70 7.25 -4.68
C VAL A 332 -4.85 7.99 -3.37
N SER A 333 -6.01 7.82 -2.72
CA SER A 333 -6.29 8.39 -1.41
C SER A 333 -6.41 7.29 -0.36
N ILE A 334 -5.73 7.47 0.76
CA ILE A 334 -5.66 6.51 1.85
C ILE A 334 -6.37 7.12 3.06
N ASP A 335 -7.38 6.41 3.57
CA ASP A 335 -8.00 6.76 4.83
C ASP A 335 -7.12 6.27 6.00
N THR A 336 -6.36 7.20 6.58
CA THR A 336 -5.54 6.98 7.77
C THR A 336 -6.30 7.25 9.09
N SER A 337 -7.55 7.70 9.00
CA SER A 337 -8.50 8.00 10.09
C SER A 337 -7.87 8.59 11.36
N TYR A 338 -7.76 9.91 11.41
CA TYR A 338 -7.31 10.59 12.61
C TYR A 338 -8.33 10.50 13.75
N PHE A 339 -9.62 10.43 13.40
CA PHE A 339 -10.70 10.18 14.34
C PHE A 339 -10.51 8.89 15.12
N GLN A 340 -10.21 7.77 14.47
CA GLN A 340 -10.06 6.49 15.18
C GLN A 340 -8.84 6.50 16.12
N VAL A 341 -7.73 7.12 15.69
CA VAL A 341 -6.56 7.36 16.55
C VAL A 341 -6.96 8.16 17.79
N ALA A 342 -7.68 9.26 17.60
CA ALA A 342 -8.15 10.11 18.69
C ALA A 342 -9.12 9.39 19.64
N ARG A 343 -10.05 8.65 19.07
CA ARG A 343 -11.12 7.96 19.78
C ARG A 343 -10.62 6.76 20.59
N LEU A 344 -9.55 6.14 20.12
CA LEU A 344 -8.80 5.18 20.90
C LEU A 344 -7.91 5.85 21.95
N GLY A 345 -7.92 7.17 22.15
CA GLY A 345 -7.06 7.81 23.15
C GLY A 345 -5.57 7.69 22.86
N LEU A 346 -5.20 7.52 21.59
CA LEU A 346 -3.83 7.38 21.13
C LEU A 346 -3.20 8.74 20.78
N LEU A 347 -3.72 9.83 21.35
CA LEU A 347 -3.11 11.16 21.28
C LEU A 347 -2.33 11.45 22.55
N SER A 348 -1.37 12.35 22.43
CA SER A 348 -0.59 12.84 23.54
C SER A 348 -1.41 13.75 24.47
N HIS A 349 -0.80 14.23 25.55
CA HIS A 349 -1.46 15.10 26.52
C HIS A 349 -2.04 16.38 25.90
N ASP A 350 -1.50 16.86 24.79
CA ASP A 350 -2.03 18.02 24.06
C ASP A 350 -3.31 17.74 23.26
N ARG A 351 -3.75 16.48 23.19
CA ARG A 351 -4.96 16.04 22.49
C ARG A 351 -4.91 16.32 20.99
N PHE A 352 -3.70 16.46 20.45
CA PHE A 352 -3.43 16.69 19.05
C PHE A 352 -2.44 15.63 18.56
N HIS A 353 -1.18 15.68 18.95
CA HIS A 353 -0.18 14.78 18.36
C HIS A 353 -0.43 13.31 18.71
N PRO A 354 -0.40 12.38 17.74
CA PRO A 354 -0.44 10.95 18.02
C PRO A 354 0.71 10.51 18.94
N THR A 355 0.41 9.57 19.83
CA THR A 355 1.44 8.78 20.51
C THR A 355 2.12 7.85 19.50
N SER A 356 3.23 7.22 19.87
CA SER A 356 3.87 6.22 18.98
C SER A 356 2.94 5.08 18.57
N LEU A 357 1.97 4.70 19.41
CA LEU A 357 0.94 3.73 19.02
C LEU A 357 -0.10 4.32 18.06
N GLY A 358 -0.42 5.60 18.20
CA GLY A 358 -1.21 6.31 17.18
C GLY A 358 -0.48 6.37 15.84
N HIS A 359 0.83 6.56 15.83
CA HIS A 359 1.64 6.46 14.62
C HIS A 359 1.68 5.04 14.05
N TYR A 360 1.72 3.99 14.87
CA TYR A 360 1.54 2.61 14.39
C TYR A 360 0.17 2.41 13.73
N PHE A 361 -0.89 3.03 14.26
CA PHE A 361 -2.23 2.99 13.66
C PHE A 361 -2.19 3.58 12.25
N ILE A 362 -1.64 4.78 12.10
CA ILE A 362 -1.49 5.45 10.79
C ILE A 362 -0.65 4.59 9.84
N MET A 363 0.52 4.12 10.29
CA MET A 363 1.40 3.22 9.54
C MET A 363 0.65 1.98 9.04
N SER A 364 -0.19 1.36 9.86
CA SER A 364 -0.92 0.15 9.47
C SER A 364 -1.92 0.39 8.35
N ARG A 365 -2.58 1.56 8.32
CA ARG A 365 -3.53 1.94 7.27
C ARG A 365 -2.80 2.14 5.96
N VAL A 366 -1.65 2.84 6.01
CA VAL A 366 -0.76 3.02 4.86
C VAL A 366 -0.24 1.67 4.36
N TRP A 367 0.25 0.81 5.26
CA TRP A 367 0.72 -0.55 4.91
C TRP A 367 -0.39 -1.38 4.28
N ASN A 368 -1.61 -1.30 4.80
CA ASN A 368 -2.75 -2.01 4.24
C ASN A 368 -3.08 -1.55 2.82
N ALA A 369 -3.02 -0.24 2.55
CA ALA A 369 -3.20 0.31 1.22
C ALA A 369 -2.10 -0.20 0.27
N PHE A 370 -0.84 -0.21 0.71
CA PHE A 370 0.29 -0.75 -0.08
C PHE A 370 0.09 -2.22 -0.48
N GLN A 371 -0.58 -3.01 0.37
CA GLN A 371 -0.86 -4.42 0.09
C GLN A 371 -2.06 -4.64 -0.83
N ARG A 372 -3.06 -3.79 -0.75
CA ARG A 372 -4.39 -4.06 -1.32
C ARG A 372 -4.74 -3.20 -2.51
N ASP A 373 -4.24 -1.97 -2.56
CA ASP A 373 -4.56 -1.05 -3.64
C ASP A 373 -3.86 -1.48 -4.93
N ALA A 374 -4.64 -1.68 -6.00
CA ALA A 374 -4.13 -2.16 -7.27
C ALA A 374 -3.28 -1.11 -7.99
N THR A 375 -3.62 0.17 -7.86
CA THR A 375 -2.87 1.28 -8.47
C THR A 375 -1.51 1.42 -7.81
N ILE A 376 -1.45 1.38 -6.47
CA ILE A 376 -0.19 1.44 -5.74
C ILE A 376 0.72 0.26 -6.13
N ARG A 377 0.19 -0.98 -6.13
CA ARG A 377 1.00 -2.17 -6.46
C ARG A 377 1.45 -2.21 -7.92
N ALA A 378 0.67 -1.64 -8.84
CA ALA A 378 1.08 -1.52 -10.23
C ALA A 378 2.21 -0.49 -10.40
N ALA A 379 2.17 0.60 -9.63
CA ALA A 379 3.18 1.65 -9.66
C ALA A 379 4.46 1.29 -8.89
N VAL A 380 4.36 0.47 -7.84
CA VAL A 380 5.49 0.05 -7.00
C VAL A 380 5.48 -1.49 -6.81
N PRO A 381 5.95 -2.25 -7.82
CA PRO A 381 5.94 -3.72 -7.79
C PRO A 381 6.69 -4.34 -6.61
N GLU A 382 7.66 -3.63 -6.03
CA GLU A 382 8.41 -4.02 -4.83
C GLU A 382 7.49 -4.29 -3.64
N LEU A 383 6.37 -3.57 -3.54
CA LEU A 383 5.35 -3.76 -2.51
C LEU A 383 4.53 -5.06 -2.70
N GLY A 384 4.66 -5.76 -3.82
CA GLY A 384 4.07 -7.09 -3.98
C GLY A 384 4.62 -8.13 -2.98
N ARG A 385 5.77 -7.83 -2.35
CA ARG A 385 6.50 -8.73 -1.45
C ARG A 385 6.31 -8.42 0.04
N ILE A 386 5.64 -7.33 0.42
CA ILE A 386 5.43 -7.02 1.84
C ILE A 386 4.45 -7.97 2.50
N ARG A 387 4.85 -8.59 3.62
CA ARG A 387 3.98 -9.50 4.38
C ARG A 387 2.82 -8.74 5.03
N VAL A 388 1.69 -9.43 5.22
CA VAL A 388 0.64 -8.94 6.13
C VAL A 388 1.26 -8.90 7.51
N LEU A 389 1.30 -7.73 8.14
CA LEU A 389 1.95 -7.51 9.45
C LEU A 389 1.23 -8.22 10.63
N GLY A 390 0.37 -9.22 10.36
CA GLY A 390 -0.36 -9.98 11.36
C GLY A 390 -1.51 -9.21 12.01
N ASP A 391 -2.28 -9.90 12.86
CA ASP A 391 -3.46 -9.33 13.50
C ASP A 391 -3.11 -8.22 14.52
N PHE A 392 -1.91 -8.26 15.09
CA PHE A 392 -1.44 -7.32 16.12
C PHE A 392 -1.13 -5.91 15.59
N THR A 393 -0.99 -5.74 14.27
CA THR A 393 -0.90 -4.42 13.61
C THR A 393 -2.13 -4.14 12.75
N ASN A 394 -3.15 -4.99 12.76
CA ASN A 394 -4.37 -4.73 12.02
C ASN A 394 -5.27 -3.84 12.89
N PHE A 395 -5.06 -2.53 12.78
CA PHE A 395 -5.76 -1.58 13.65
C PHE A 395 -7.26 -1.47 13.39
N GLU A 396 -7.75 -1.97 12.25
CA GLU A 396 -9.19 -2.19 12.07
C GLU A 396 -9.69 -3.30 13.00
N LEU A 397 -8.93 -4.40 13.17
CA LEU A 397 -9.26 -5.42 14.18
C LEU A 397 -9.18 -4.83 15.59
N LEU A 398 -8.17 -4.02 15.91
CA LEU A 398 -8.08 -3.36 17.22
C LEU A 398 -9.31 -2.47 17.47
N TRP A 399 -9.64 -1.60 16.53
CA TRP A 399 -10.82 -0.73 16.57
C TRP A 399 -12.10 -1.52 16.85
N ARG A 400 -12.36 -2.60 16.09
CA ARG A 400 -13.56 -3.43 16.22
C ARG A 400 -13.55 -4.33 17.47
N SER A 401 -12.37 -4.62 18.04
CA SER A 401 -12.24 -5.45 19.26
C SER A 401 -12.39 -4.61 20.52
N VAL A 402 -11.90 -3.37 20.50
CA VAL A 402 -11.91 -2.47 21.66
C VAL A 402 -13.24 -1.72 21.77
N LEU A 403 -13.82 -1.31 20.64
CA LEU A 403 -15.02 -0.46 20.63
C LEU A 403 -16.23 -1.20 20.07
N LYS A 404 -17.36 -1.02 20.76
CA LYS A 404 -18.69 -1.44 20.31
C LYS A 404 -19.56 -0.24 20.03
N VAL A 405 -20.56 -0.43 19.17
CA VAL A 405 -21.59 0.57 18.95
C VAL A 405 -22.32 0.85 20.27
N ASP A 406 -22.56 2.13 20.57
CA ASP A 406 -23.31 2.53 21.75
C ASP A 406 -24.81 2.20 21.64
N SER A 407 -25.56 2.41 22.72
CA SER A 407 -26.99 2.10 22.75
C SER A 407 -27.84 2.93 21.79
N GLU A 408 -27.36 4.11 21.40
CA GLU A 408 -28.05 5.00 20.46
C GLU A 408 -27.77 4.61 18.99
N GLY A 409 -26.71 3.83 18.74
CA GLY A 409 -26.32 3.38 17.40
C GLY A 409 -25.40 4.37 16.67
N ASP A 410 -25.31 5.61 17.16
CA ASP A 410 -24.67 6.74 16.50
C ASP A 410 -23.22 6.98 16.99
N GLY A 411 -22.78 6.32 18.07
CA GLY A 411 -21.42 6.44 18.59
C GLY A 411 -20.76 5.10 18.93
N TYR A 412 -19.76 5.17 19.81
CA TYR A 412 -18.97 4.03 20.28
C TYR A 412 -18.73 4.09 21.77
N VAL A 413 -18.69 2.92 22.41
CA VAL A 413 -18.32 2.67 23.80
C VAL A 413 -17.25 1.59 23.89
N VAL A 414 -16.42 1.61 24.93
CA VAL A 414 -15.44 0.53 25.17
C VAL A 414 -16.17 -0.77 25.45
N ASP A 415 -15.72 -1.87 24.84
CA ASP A 415 -16.19 -3.20 25.15
C ASP A 415 -15.73 -3.61 26.56
N PRO A 416 -16.64 -3.78 27.54
CA PRO A 416 -16.25 -4.20 28.89
C PRO A 416 -15.56 -5.57 28.90
N ALA A 417 -15.89 -6.43 27.93
CA ALA A 417 -15.27 -7.75 27.83
C ALA A 417 -13.78 -7.65 27.49
N PHE A 418 -13.40 -6.69 26.63
CA PHE A 418 -12.00 -6.43 26.29
C PHE A 418 -11.20 -6.09 27.54
N LEU A 419 -11.69 -5.15 28.37
CA LEU A 419 -11.02 -4.73 29.62
C LEU A 419 -10.84 -5.87 30.64
N SER A 420 -11.64 -6.94 30.55
CA SER A 420 -11.58 -8.10 31.44
C SER A 420 -10.88 -9.33 30.83
N GLY A 421 -10.53 -9.29 29.54
CA GLY A 421 -10.00 -10.43 28.79
C GLY A 421 -8.48 -10.62 28.95
N PHE A 422 -7.98 -11.81 28.58
CA PHE A 422 -6.55 -12.12 28.55
C PHE A 422 -5.75 -11.23 27.59
N GLU A 423 -6.41 -10.72 26.56
CA GLU A 423 -5.82 -9.83 25.55
C GLU A 423 -5.42 -8.48 26.16
N TYR A 424 -6.22 -7.90 27.05
CA TYR A 424 -5.95 -6.58 27.65
C TYR A 424 -4.62 -6.49 28.42
N PRO A 425 -4.26 -7.47 29.28
CA PRO A 425 -2.92 -7.56 29.88
C PRO A 425 -1.78 -7.68 28.86
N MET A 426 -1.98 -8.32 27.71
CA MET A 426 -0.96 -8.40 26.67
C MET A 426 -0.75 -7.05 26.01
N TRP A 427 -1.83 -6.32 25.73
CA TRP A 427 -1.77 -4.98 25.18
C TRP A 427 -1.06 -4.01 26.13
N MET A 428 -1.30 -4.06 27.45
CA MET A 428 -0.60 -3.19 28.43
C MET A 428 0.94 -3.33 28.47
N ASN A 429 1.51 -4.44 27.97
CA ASN A 429 2.95 -4.74 28.09
C ASN A 429 3.78 -4.30 26.86
N ILE A 430 3.19 -3.68 25.84
CA ILE A 430 3.84 -3.49 24.54
C ILE A 430 4.92 -2.37 24.54
N TYR A 431 4.88 -1.39 25.45
CA TYR A 431 6.02 -0.52 25.77
C TYR A 431 5.86 -0.02 27.21
N GLY A 432 6.97 0.23 27.93
CA GLY A 432 7.03 0.51 29.38
C GLY A 432 6.30 1.76 29.91
N ASP A 433 5.34 2.30 29.18
CA ASP A 433 4.44 3.36 29.63
C ASP A 433 3.15 2.67 30.10
N THR A 434 2.94 2.62 31.41
CA THR A 434 1.94 1.79 32.12
C THR A 434 0.46 2.01 31.76
N ASN A 435 0.13 2.77 30.73
CA ASN A 435 -1.22 2.90 30.18
C ASN A 435 -1.12 3.00 28.65
N LEU A 436 -1.25 1.86 27.96
CA LEU A 436 -1.20 1.77 26.50
C LEU A 436 -2.21 2.69 25.81
N ILE A 437 -3.32 2.92 26.50
CA ILE A 437 -4.45 3.72 26.05
C ILE A 437 -4.78 4.70 27.18
N TYR A 438 -4.29 5.92 27.07
CA TYR A 438 -4.56 6.92 28.10
C TYR A 438 -6.02 7.34 28.03
N PHE A 439 -6.73 7.16 29.14
CA PHE A 439 -8.05 7.76 29.31
C PHE A 439 -9.05 7.32 28.23
N ILE A 440 -8.98 6.07 27.73
CA ILE A 440 -9.92 5.58 26.71
C ILE A 440 -11.38 5.84 27.06
N GLU A 441 -11.71 5.82 28.35
CA GLU A 441 -13.04 6.17 28.86
C GLU A 441 -13.45 7.59 28.41
N TYR A 442 -12.55 8.58 28.57
CA TYR A 442 -12.73 9.95 28.10
C TYR A 442 -12.89 10.04 26.58
N TRP A 443 -12.32 9.09 25.84
CA TRP A 443 -12.30 9.10 24.38
C TRP A 443 -13.35 8.20 23.74
N ALA A 444 -14.00 7.32 24.50
CA ALA A 444 -15.02 6.37 24.05
C ALA A 444 -16.42 6.69 24.63
N ASN A 445 -16.74 7.97 24.85
CA ASN A 445 -18.02 8.45 25.42
C ASN A 445 -18.32 7.92 26.85
N GLN A 446 -17.32 7.50 27.62
CA GLN A 446 -17.52 6.95 28.97
C GLN A 446 -16.91 7.85 30.07
N GLN A 447 -17.48 7.78 31.27
CA GLN A 447 -17.04 8.56 32.42
C GLN A 447 -15.93 7.81 33.16
N ARG A 448 -14.92 8.54 33.67
CA ARG A 448 -14.02 8.01 34.70
C ARG A 448 -14.86 7.46 35.85
N LEU A 449 -14.64 6.22 36.28
CA LEU A 449 -15.05 5.85 37.63
C LEU A 449 -14.31 6.81 38.58
N GLN A 450 -15.04 7.73 39.22
CA GLN A 450 -14.46 8.52 40.30
C GLN A 450 -13.86 7.50 41.27
N SER A 451 -12.53 7.50 41.39
CA SER A 451 -11.88 6.78 42.47
C SER A 451 -12.52 7.29 43.75
N MET A 452 -13.22 6.40 44.47
CA MET A 452 -13.74 6.69 45.80
C MET A 452 -12.62 7.09 46.74
#